data_AF-A0A672UT58-F1
#
_entry.id   AF-A0A672UT58-F1
#
_cell.length_a   1.000
_cell.length_b   1.000
_cell.length_c   1.000
_cell.angle_alpha   90.00
_cell.angle_beta   90.00
_cell.angle_gamma   90.00
#
_symmetry.space_group_name_H-M   'P 1'
#
loop_
_entity.id
_entity.type
_entity.pdbx_description
1 polymer ?
#
loop_
_entity_poly.entity_id
_entity_poly.type
_entity_poly.pdbx_seq_one_letter_code
_entity_poly.pdbx_strand_id
1 'polypeptide(L)'
;MEEKKEEEKPEQHLADPESAFPESLLEFQIETKEAAIDKVLLALKQLEEKNKEYYERYELLKKELQARIRRLLEQIEEEEKERDNKEVVTRDDVEESLIATWQYVKDKEQLLEDLHSQIEETNQKISVKQSEKDYCLEYKNVGSKIEAKKIMSLEKDIKEVKDVFRRATEYYRNALKAMKEENVRLVLKHMDLVKEQAPEVKLYRKEVSDLKASIQLLEEENIALVAKLVDNRLEYLGVPRHLAAGLPDEFLKDEMKAVEYSEYAAEADGDESLRSATEPCQKTKAFPKTQSTSDSEEPHESDEEIPEQSLTPTLGSLSYGDEKDLQEHLELSPLETKLMCVIGKAMPIHKQAEEMPSRRDTEDGMGHKSDRHITARMIRALSNEKPAQVSQLSISMGH
;
A
#
# COMPACT_ATOMS: atom_id res chain seq x y z
N MET A 1 60.44 84.83 -119.93
CA MET A 1 61.10 83.62 -120.47
C MET A 1 59.97 82.66 -120.82
N GLU A 2 59.67 82.27 -122.05
CA GLU A 2 60.10 82.60 -123.43
C GLU A 2 59.17 81.68 -124.28
N GLU A 3 58.27 82.21 -125.09
CA GLU A 3 58.45 82.55 -126.52
C GLU A 3 58.46 81.37 -127.52
N LYS A 4 57.36 81.26 -128.29
CA LYS A 4 57.19 80.81 -129.71
C LYS A 4 55.67 80.66 -130.00
N LYS A 5 55.01 81.15 -131.08
CA LYS A 5 55.32 81.50 -132.50
C LYS A 5 55.68 80.29 -133.37
N GLU A 6 55.23 80.11 -134.63
CA GLU A 6 54.26 80.79 -135.54
C GLU A 6 53.13 79.75 -135.90
N GLU A 7 52.21 79.78 -136.90
CA GLU A 7 51.77 80.61 -138.06
C GLU A 7 50.23 80.35 -138.16
N GLU A 8 49.32 81.30 -137.97
CA GLU A 8 48.62 82.11 -139.00
C GLU A 8 48.10 81.38 -140.27
N LYS A 9 46.77 81.35 -140.47
CA LYS A 9 46.14 81.78 -141.74
C LYS A 9 44.59 81.91 -141.67
N PRO A 10 43.99 82.89 -142.37
CA PRO A 10 42.53 83.05 -142.46
C PRO A 10 41.97 82.63 -143.83
N GLU A 11 40.65 82.52 -143.92
CA GLU A 11 39.92 82.65 -145.19
C GLU A 11 38.62 83.47 -144.96
N GLN A 12 38.19 84.19 -145.99
CA GLN A 12 37.08 85.16 -145.95
C GLN A 12 35.94 84.73 -146.88
N HIS A 13 34.87 85.54 -146.92
CA HIS A 13 33.69 85.42 -147.81
C HIS A 13 32.66 84.34 -147.39
N LEU A 14 31.35 84.55 -147.55
CA LEU A 14 30.59 85.71 -148.08
C LEU A 14 29.27 85.84 -147.30
N ALA A 15 28.60 87.00 -147.41
CA ALA A 15 27.28 87.20 -146.81
C ALA A 15 26.17 86.89 -147.82
N ASP A 16 25.15 86.14 -147.40
CA ASP A 16 23.85 86.05 -148.07
C ASP A 16 22.72 85.90 -147.02
N PRO A 17 21.56 86.58 -147.17
CA PRO A 17 20.65 86.84 -146.05
C PRO A 17 19.47 85.85 -145.92
N GLU A 18 19.72 84.53 -145.89
CA GLU A 18 18.62 83.52 -145.88
C GLU A 18 18.79 82.33 -144.89
N SER A 19 19.77 82.34 -143.98
CA SER A 19 20.07 81.19 -143.07
C SER A 19 19.29 81.13 -141.74
N ALA A 20 18.51 82.15 -141.38
CA ALA A 20 17.98 82.33 -140.01
C ALA A 20 17.00 81.23 -139.51
N PHE A 21 16.44 80.43 -140.42
CA PHE A 21 15.46 79.38 -140.10
C PHE A 21 16.09 78.02 -139.72
N PRO A 22 17.05 77.43 -140.47
CA PRO A 22 17.75 76.22 -140.04
C PRO A 22 18.60 76.42 -138.77
N GLU A 23 19.14 77.62 -138.55
CA GLU A 23 20.05 77.92 -137.44
C GLU A 23 19.31 77.97 -136.08
N SER A 24 18.15 78.65 -136.03
CA SER A 24 17.26 78.66 -134.85
C SER A 24 16.63 77.29 -134.56
N LEU A 25 16.39 76.46 -135.59
CA LEU A 25 15.97 75.06 -135.43
C LEU A 25 17.07 74.17 -134.84
N LEU A 26 18.35 74.48 -135.12
CA LEU A 26 19.51 73.83 -134.50
C LEU A 26 19.66 74.26 -133.04
N GLU A 27 19.54 75.54 -132.75
CA GLU A 27 19.63 76.09 -131.39
C GLU A 27 18.56 75.50 -130.45
N PHE A 28 17.29 75.44 -130.90
CA PHE A 28 16.23 74.75 -130.15
C PHE A 28 16.49 73.25 -129.96
N GLN A 29 17.11 72.58 -130.93
CA GLN A 29 17.52 71.18 -130.77
C GLN A 29 18.66 71.02 -129.77
N ILE A 30 19.61 71.96 -129.72
CA ILE A 30 20.69 72.00 -128.73
C ILE A 30 20.08 72.21 -127.33
N GLU A 31 19.25 73.25 -127.12
CA GLU A 31 18.58 73.51 -125.85
C GLU A 31 17.74 72.30 -125.37
N THR A 32 17.01 71.65 -126.29
CA THR A 32 16.26 70.42 -125.99
C THR A 32 17.17 69.25 -125.57
N LYS A 33 18.38 69.16 -126.12
CA LYS A 33 19.37 68.13 -125.76
C LYS A 33 20.10 68.47 -124.47
N GLU A 34 20.43 69.73 -124.23
CA GLU A 34 21.07 70.22 -123.00
C GLU A 34 20.12 70.08 -121.81
N ALA A 35 18.85 70.46 -121.93
CA ALA A 35 17.82 70.21 -120.92
C ALA A 35 17.62 68.70 -120.65
N ALA A 36 17.80 67.84 -121.65
CA ALA A 36 17.80 66.38 -121.47
C ALA A 36 19.08 65.88 -120.77
N ILE A 37 20.24 66.46 -121.07
CA ILE A 37 21.52 66.16 -120.39
C ILE A 37 21.46 66.58 -118.93
N ASP A 38 20.99 67.80 -118.62
CA ASP A 38 20.83 68.28 -117.24
C ASP A 38 19.86 67.42 -116.43
N LYS A 39 18.76 66.97 -117.05
CA LYS A 39 17.84 66.02 -116.44
C LYS A 39 18.51 64.67 -116.12
N VAL A 40 19.42 64.20 -116.98
CA VAL A 40 20.23 63.00 -116.73
C VAL A 40 21.31 63.25 -115.67
N LEU A 41 21.99 64.40 -115.68
CA LEU A 41 23.01 64.77 -114.67
C LEU A 41 22.38 64.93 -113.28
N LEU A 42 21.18 65.49 -113.19
CA LEU A 42 20.42 65.61 -111.95
C LEU A 42 19.96 64.22 -111.44
N ALA A 43 19.50 63.35 -112.34
CA ALA A 43 19.19 61.96 -111.99
C ALA A 43 20.43 61.15 -111.55
N LEU A 44 21.60 61.38 -112.18
CA LEU A 44 22.87 60.78 -111.79
C LEU A 44 23.32 61.24 -110.40
N LYS A 45 23.22 62.54 -110.09
CA LYS A 45 23.50 63.06 -108.74
C LYS A 45 22.60 62.43 -107.67
N GLN A 46 21.30 62.31 -107.93
CA GLN A 46 20.35 61.61 -107.04
C GLN A 46 20.66 60.10 -106.90
N LEU A 47 21.20 59.47 -107.93
CA LEU A 47 21.65 58.07 -107.88
C LEU A 47 22.94 57.93 -107.05
N GLU A 48 23.89 58.83 -107.19
CA GLU A 48 25.13 58.87 -106.42
C GLU A 48 24.86 59.11 -104.92
N GLU A 49 23.95 60.04 -104.61
CA GLU A 49 23.49 60.35 -103.26
C GLU A 49 22.80 59.14 -102.59
N LYS A 50 21.84 58.52 -103.28
CA LYS A 50 21.21 57.27 -102.81
C LYS A 50 22.22 56.12 -102.65
N ASN A 51 23.23 56.02 -103.50
CA ASN A 51 24.28 55.01 -103.38
C ASN A 51 25.09 55.22 -102.08
N LYS A 52 25.43 56.47 -101.74
CA LYS A 52 26.07 56.81 -100.45
C LYS A 52 25.16 56.46 -99.27
N GLU A 53 23.88 56.82 -99.32
CA GLU A 53 22.91 56.39 -98.29
C GLU A 53 22.87 54.86 -98.12
N TYR A 54 22.90 54.07 -99.21
CA TYR A 54 22.90 52.61 -99.11
C TYR A 54 24.18 52.08 -98.45
N TYR A 55 25.35 52.66 -98.72
CA TYR A 55 26.61 52.30 -98.04
C TYR A 55 26.58 52.65 -96.54
N GLU A 56 26.06 53.82 -96.18
CA GLU A 56 25.92 54.24 -94.78
C GLU A 56 24.94 53.34 -94.01
N ARG A 57 23.76 53.07 -94.59
CA ARG A 57 22.76 52.12 -94.03
C ARG A 57 23.34 50.72 -93.88
N TYR A 58 24.15 50.26 -94.84
CA TYR A 58 24.83 48.96 -94.78
C TYR A 58 25.84 48.89 -93.62
N GLU A 59 26.72 49.89 -93.47
CA GLU A 59 27.69 49.92 -92.38
C GLU A 59 27.03 50.13 -91.00
N LEU A 60 25.92 50.86 -90.91
CA LEU A 60 25.12 50.94 -89.68
C LEU A 60 24.51 49.58 -89.32
N LEU A 61 23.79 48.94 -90.24
CA LEU A 61 23.18 47.61 -90.04
C LEU A 61 24.23 46.56 -89.66
N LYS A 62 25.41 46.59 -90.29
CA LYS A 62 26.55 45.71 -89.98
C LYS A 62 27.06 45.93 -88.55
N LYS A 63 27.14 47.17 -88.06
CA LYS A 63 27.50 47.49 -86.67
C LYS A 63 26.42 47.05 -85.69
N GLU A 64 25.14 47.24 -86.01
CA GLU A 64 24.01 46.77 -85.20
C GLU A 64 23.99 45.24 -85.06
N LEU A 65 24.18 44.52 -86.18
CA LEU A 65 24.29 43.06 -86.19
C LEU A 65 25.49 42.60 -85.35
N GLN A 66 26.67 43.24 -85.50
CA GLN A 66 27.83 42.93 -84.69
C GLN A 66 27.60 43.19 -83.19
N ALA A 67 26.93 44.30 -82.83
CA ALA A 67 26.56 44.63 -81.46
C ALA A 67 25.45 43.75 -80.88
N ARG A 68 24.60 43.13 -81.73
CA ARG A 68 23.64 42.10 -81.32
C ARG A 68 24.33 40.76 -81.07
N ILE A 69 25.28 40.37 -81.93
CA ILE A 69 26.06 39.14 -81.77
C ILE A 69 26.90 39.19 -80.48
N ARG A 70 27.58 40.32 -80.19
CA ARG A 70 28.35 40.48 -78.93
C ARG A 70 27.48 40.30 -77.68
N ARG A 71 26.32 40.98 -77.62
CA ARG A 71 25.39 40.83 -76.49
C ARG A 71 24.88 39.41 -76.30
N LEU A 72 24.62 38.67 -77.39
CA LEU A 72 24.22 37.27 -77.29
C LEU A 72 25.36 36.38 -76.76
N LEU A 73 26.61 36.66 -77.12
CA LEU A 73 27.78 35.96 -76.57
C LEU A 73 27.99 36.29 -75.09
N GLU A 74 27.88 37.57 -74.71
CA GLU A 74 27.95 38.03 -73.32
C GLU A 74 26.88 37.36 -72.45
N GLN A 75 25.63 37.25 -72.95
CA GLN A 75 24.55 36.54 -72.26
C GLN A 75 24.82 35.03 -72.13
N ILE A 76 25.35 34.37 -73.16
CA ILE A 76 25.70 32.94 -73.09
C ILE A 76 26.84 32.72 -72.07
N GLU A 77 27.86 33.58 -72.05
CA GLU A 77 28.98 33.47 -71.11
C GLU A 77 28.55 33.77 -69.65
N GLU A 78 27.57 34.64 -69.45
CA GLU A 78 26.95 34.92 -68.15
C GLU A 78 26.07 33.74 -67.69
N GLU A 79 25.25 33.16 -68.58
CA GLU A 79 24.49 31.93 -68.34
C GLU A 79 25.38 30.70 -68.10
N GLU A 80 26.60 30.65 -68.66
CA GLU A 80 27.60 29.61 -68.38
C GLU A 80 28.20 29.78 -66.99
N LYS A 81 28.66 30.98 -66.63
CA LYS A 81 29.12 31.27 -65.26
C LYS A 81 28.02 31.05 -64.23
N GLU A 82 26.78 31.37 -64.55
CA GLU A 82 25.63 31.07 -63.70
C GLU A 82 25.35 29.57 -63.56
N ARG A 83 25.74 28.73 -64.53
CA ARG A 83 25.63 27.26 -64.42
C ARG A 83 26.81 26.68 -63.64
N ASP A 84 28.02 27.16 -63.87
CA ASP A 84 29.24 26.69 -63.19
C ASP A 84 29.28 27.13 -61.70
N ASN A 85 28.69 28.29 -61.37
CA ASN A 85 28.56 28.76 -59.98
C ASN A 85 27.36 28.14 -59.23
N LYS A 86 26.49 27.37 -59.88
CA LYS A 86 25.41 26.66 -59.18
C LYS A 86 26.02 25.44 -58.49
N GLU A 87 26.19 25.56 -57.18
CA GLU A 87 26.75 24.56 -56.27
C GLU A 87 26.25 23.15 -56.63
N VAL A 88 27.15 22.33 -57.16
CA VAL A 88 26.82 21.00 -57.68
C VAL A 88 26.66 20.04 -56.51
N VAL A 89 25.48 20.09 -55.89
CA VAL A 89 25.03 19.08 -54.92
C VAL A 89 25.19 17.71 -55.58
N THR A 90 26.12 16.91 -55.08
CA THR A 90 26.43 15.61 -55.68
C THR A 90 25.34 14.60 -55.32
N ARG A 91 25.27 13.50 -56.08
CA ARG A 91 24.37 12.39 -55.74
C ARG A 91 24.67 11.84 -54.34
N ASP A 92 25.96 11.87 -53.96
CA ASP A 92 26.45 11.31 -52.71
C ASP A 92 26.05 12.21 -51.51
N ASP A 93 26.07 13.55 -51.65
CA ASP A 93 25.56 14.49 -50.62
C ASP A 93 24.06 14.27 -50.32
N VAL A 94 23.27 13.99 -51.37
CA VAL A 94 21.84 13.70 -51.23
C VAL A 94 21.62 12.34 -50.57
N GLU A 95 22.45 11.34 -50.90
CA GLU A 95 22.40 10.01 -50.29
C GLU A 95 22.81 10.05 -48.80
N GLU A 96 23.85 10.80 -48.42
CA GLU A 96 24.22 11.00 -47.01
C GLU A 96 23.09 11.71 -46.23
N SER A 97 22.50 12.75 -46.79
CA SER A 97 21.36 13.46 -46.19
C SER A 97 20.13 12.55 -46.03
N LEU A 98 19.85 11.69 -47.01
CA LEU A 98 18.75 10.73 -46.96
C LEU A 98 19.01 9.60 -45.95
N ILE A 99 20.25 9.12 -45.82
CA ILE A 99 20.66 8.14 -44.80
C ILE A 99 20.55 8.74 -43.40
N ALA A 100 21.02 9.99 -43.21
CA ALA A 100 20.95 10.68 -41.92
C ALA A 100 19.50 10.94 -41.49
N THR A 101 18.63 11.37 -42.41
CA THR A 101 17.20 11.55 -42.11
C THR A 101 16.46 10.24 -41.87
N TRP A 102 16.80 9.15 -42.60
CA TRP A 102 16.28 7.81 -42.33
C TRP A 102 16.68 7.30 -40.94
N GLN A 103 17.95 7.42 -40.56
CA GLN A 103 18.43 7.00 -39.25
C GLN A 103 17.77 7.83 -38.14
N TYR A 104 17.64 9.15 -38.31
CA TYR A 104 16.90 10.00 -37.38
C TYR A 104 15.44 9.56 -37.19
N VAL A 105 14.72 9.22 -38.27
CA VAL A 105 13.34 8.70 -38.18
C VAL A 105 13.32 7.38 -37.40
N LYS A 106 14.25 6.47 -37.66
CA LYS A 106 14.36 5.18 -36.98
C LYS A 106 14.68 5.33 -35.49
N ASP A 107 15.56 6.25 -35.12
CA ASP A 107 15.89 6.56 -33.72
C ASP A 107 14.68 7.17 -32.99
N LYS A 108 13.82 7.92 -33.70
CA LYS A 108 12.54 8.43 -33.15
C LYS A 108 11.49 7.33 -33.03
N GLU A 109 11.44 6.39 -33.97
CA GLU A 109 10.53 5.23 -33.92
C GLU A 109 10.84 4.34 -32.71
N GLN A 110 12.12 4.01 -32.47
CA GLN A 110 12.54 3.28 -31.27
C GLN A 110 12.20 4.03 -29.99
N LEU A 111 12.46 5.34 -29.92
CA LEU A 111 12.11 6.16 -28.76
C LEU A 111 10.59 6.20 -28.48
N LEU A 112 9.75 6.17 -29.52
CA LEU A 112 8.31 6.09 -29.36
C LEU A 112 7.88 4.73 -28.80
N GLU A 113 8.49 3.63 -29.26
CA GLU A 113 8.17 2.28 -28.76
C GLU A 113 8.65 2.06 -27.32
N ASP A 114 9.82 2.60 -26.96
CA ASP A 114 10.31 2.63 -25.57
C ASP A 114 9.36 3.42 -24.65
N LEU A 115 8.75 4.49 -25.16
CA LEU A 115 7.75 5.30 -24.44
C LEU A 115 6.39 4.59 -24.36
N HIS A 116 5.92 3.94 -25.42
CA HIS A 116 4.71 3.11 -25.40
C HIS A 116 4.83 1.97 -24.38
N SER A 117 6.00 1.31 -24.34
CA SER A 117 6.31 0.26 -23.37
C SER A 117 6.21 0.75 -21.92
N GLN A 118 6.71 1.95 -21.62
CA GLN A 118 6.59 2.58 -20.30
C GLN A 118 5.15 3.01 -19.97
N ILE A 119 4.41 3.52 -20.95
CA ILE A 119 2.99 3.87 -20.79
C ILE A 119 2.17 2.61 -20.46
N GLU A 120 2.40 1.50 -21.16
CA GLU A 120 1.68 0.26 -20.90
C GLU A 120 2.06 -0.37 -19.54
N GLU A 121 3.35 -0.40 -19.18
CA GLU A 121 3.79 -0.87 -17.87
C GLU A 121 3.19 -0.02 -16.72
N THR A 122 3.05 1.29 -16.92
CA THR A 122 2.40 2.18 -15.93
C THR A 122 0.88 2.03 -15.91
N ASN A 123 0.22 1.81 -17.05
CA ASN A 123 -1.22 1.48 -17.12
C ASN A 123 -1.53 0.19 -16.34
N GLN A 124 -0.71 -0.85 -16.50
CA GLN A 124 -0.88 -2.12 -15.77
C GLN A 124 -0.71 -1.92 -14.26
N LYS A 125 0.29 -1.14 -13.81
CA LYS A 125 0.47 -0.76 -12.40
C LYS A 125 -0.73 0.03 -11.87
N ILE A 126 -1.30 0.95 -12.66
CA ILE A 126 -2.50 1.72 -12.30
C ILE A 126 -3.73 0.78 -12.18
N SER A 127 -3.90 -0.17 -13.08
CA SER A 127 -4.99 -1.17 -13.05
C SER A 127 -4.96 -2.01 -11.76
N VAL A 128 -3.80 -2.52 -11.37
CA VAL A 128 -3.61 -3.25 -10.10
C VAL A 128 -3.89 -2.36 -8.89
N LYS A 129 -3.44 -1.10 -8.90
CA LYS A 129 -3.73 -0.16 -7.81
C LYS A 129 -5.20 0.27 -7.74
N GLN A 130 -5.93 0.22 -8.85
CA GLN A 130 -7.37 0.46 -8.88
C GLN A 130 -8.14 -0.73 -8.28
N SER A 131 -7.77 -1.97 -8.58
CA SER A 131 -8.42 -3.14 -7.96
C SER A 131 -8.11 -3.29 -6.47
N GLU A 132 -6.88 -2.98 -6.01
CA GLU A 132 -6.54 -2.87 -4.59
C GLU A 132 -7.45 -1.85 -3.86
N LYS A 133 -7.65 -0.67 -4.48
CA LYS A 133 -8.51 0.40 -3.95
C LYS A 133 -9.97 -0.03 -3.87
N ASP A 134 -10.47 -0.72 -4.88
CA ASP A 134 -11.87 -1.14 -4.95
C ASP A 134 -12.17 -2.27 -3.95
N TYR A 135 -11.25 -3.23 -3.78
CA TYR A 135 -11.29 -4.19 -2.66
C TYR A 135 -11.32 -3.50 -1.28
N CYS A 136 -10.44 -2.51 -1.06
CA CYS A 136 -10.46 -1.71 0.17
C CYS A 136 -11.78 -0.95 0.39
N LEU A 137 -12.42 -0.52 -0.70
CA LEU A 137 -13.73 0.16 -0.67
C LEU A 137 -14.86 -0.82 -0.31
N GLU A 138 -14.88 -2.02 -0.89
CA GLU A 138 -15.83 -3.08 -0.54
C GLU A 138 -15.69 -3.51 0.92
N TYR A 139 -14.46 -3.74 1.38
CA TYR A 139 -14.19 -4.06 2.77
C TYR A 139 -14.67 -2.95 3.73
N LYS A 140 -14.38 -1.68 3.43
CA LYS A 140 -14.88 -0.53 4.22
C LYS A 140 -16.40 -0.42 4.21
N ASN A 141 -17.05 -0.71 3.08
CA ASN A 141 -18.49 -0.55 2.92
C ASN A 141 -19.32 -1.73 3.44
N VAL A 142 -18.76 -2.95 3.46
CA VAL A 142 -19.48 -4.19 3.78
C VAL A 142 -18.76 -4.98 4.88
N GLY A 143 -17.49 -5.36 4.67
CA GLY A 143 -16.70 -6.18 5.60
C GLY A 143 -16.65 -5.59 7.02
N SER A 144 -16.28 -4.31 7.14
CA SER A 144 -16.26 -3.56 8.40
C SER A 144 -17.61 -3.55 9.13
N LYS A 145 -18.74 -3.58 8.42
CA LYS A 145 -20.09 -3.67 9.04
C LYS A 145 -20.44 -5.07 9.52
N ILE A 146 -19.86 -6.11 8.90
CA ILE A 146 -19.99 -7.51 9.35
C ILE A 146 -19.12 -7.73 10.58
N GLU A 147 -17.86 -7.26 10.54
CA GLU A 147 -16.94 -7.33 11.69
C GLU A 147 -17.45 -6.53 12.88
N ALA A 148 -17.96 -5.30 12.68
CA ALA A 148 -18.55 -4.51 13.77
C ALA A 148 -19.70 -5.24 14.47
N LYS A 149 -20.56 -5.95 13.73
CA LYS A 149 -21.61 -6.81 14.32
C LYS A 149 -21.02 -7.97 15.13
N LYS A 150 -19.97 -8.63 14.61
CA LYS A 150 -19.26 -9.73 15.31
C LYS A 150 -18.57 -9.24 16.59
N ILE A 151 -17.97 -8.04 16.57
CA ILE A 151 -17.40 -7.39 17.74
C ILE A 151 -18.50 -7.10 18.76
N MET A 152 -19.62 -6.48 18.35
CA MET A 152 -20.74 -6.19 19.25
C MET A 152 -21.35 -7.44 19.90
N SER A 153 -21.43 -8.59 19.20
CA SER A 153 -21.84 -9.85 19.83
C SER A 153 -20.82 -10.33 20.86
N LEU A 154 -19.52 -10.35 20.52
CA LEU A 154 -18.49 -10.80 21.44
C LEU A 154 -18.36 -9.88 22.67
N GLU A 155 -18.56 -8.57 22.51
CA GLU A 155 -18.62 -7.61 23.62
C GLU A 155 -19.81 -7.87 24.55
N LYS A 156 -20.98 -8.22 23.99
CA LYS A 156 -22.15 -8.65 24.77
C LYS A 156 -21.83 -9.91 25.57
N ASP A 157 -21.26 -10.92 24.93
CA ASP A 157 -20.99 -12.22 25.54
C ASP A 157 -19.91 -12.09 26.65
N ILE A 158 -18.86 -11.29 26.40
CA ILE A 158 -17.85 -10.92 27.40
C ILE A 158 -18.48 -10.18 28.59
N LYS A 159 -19.47 -9.31 28.36
CA LYS A 159 -20.19 -8.63 29.45
C LYS A 159 -21.05 -9.61 30.25
N GLU A 160 -21.79 -10.49 29.58
CA GLU A 160 -22.64 -11.50 30.21
C GLU A 160 -21.82 -12.46 31.09
N VAL A 161 -20.69 -12.95 30.58
CA VAL A 161 -19.72 -13.76 31.35
C VAL A 161 -19.17 -13.00 32.57
N LYS A 162 -18.82 -11.71 32.43
CA LYS A 162 -18.39 -10.87 33.56
C LYS A 162 -19.49 -10.71 34.63
N ASP A 163 -20.75 -10.56 34.22
CA ASP A 163 -21.89 -10.44 35.13
C ASP A 163 -22.32 -11.79 35.74
N VAL A 164 -22.02 -12.93 35.11
CA VAL A 164 -22.07 -14.27 35.74
C VAL A 164 -20.98 -14.41 36.81
N PHE A 165 -19.71 -14.11 36.48
CA PHE A 165 -18.60 -14.19 37.46
C PHE A 165 -18.81 -13.26 38.66
N ARG A 166 -19.36 -12.06 38.46
CA ARG A 166 -19.75 -11.12 39.52
C ARG A 166 -20.73 -11.77 40.51
N ARG A 167 -21.86 -12.29 39.99
CA ARG A 167 -22.90 -12.97 40.77
C ARG A 167 -22.37 -14.21 41.50
N ALA A 168 -21.55 -15.03 40.84
CA ALA A 168 -20.91 -16.19 41.46
C ALA A 168 -19.97 -15.79 42.61
N THR A 169 -19.17 -14.74 42.43
CA THR A 169 -18.28 -14.21 43.47
C THR A 169 -19.07 -13.70 44.69
N GLU A 170 -20.20 -13.04 44.46
CA GLU A 170 -21.10 -12.58 45.51
C GLU A 170 -21.80 -13.74 46.24
N TYR A 171 -22.28 -14.75 45.51
CA TYR A 171 -22.82 -15.98 46.07
C TYR A 171 -21.81 -16.68 47.01
N TYR A 172 -20.59 -16.96 46.54
CA TYR A 172 -19.57 -17.62 47.36
C TYR A 172 -19.13 -16.76 48.55
N ARG A 173 -19.05 -15.43 48.40
CA ARG A 173 -18.77 -14.51 49.53
C ARG A 173 -19.85 -14.59 50.61
N ASN A 174 -21.12 -14.64 50.20
CA ASN A 174 -22.26 -14.73 51.12
C ASN A 174 -22.34 -16.11 51.79
N ALA A 175 -22.14 -17.19 51.04
CA ALA A 175 -22.08 -18.55 51.58
C ALA A 175 -20.94 -18.73 52.61
N LEU A 176 -19.74 -18.22 52.30
CA LEU A 176 -18.60 -18.24 53.22
C LEU A 176 -18.85 -17.39 54.48
N LYS A 177 -19.57 -16.26 54.35
CA LYS A 177 -19.98 -15.45 55.51
C LYS A 177 -20.95 -16.24 56.40
N ALA A 178 -22.02 -16.80 55.84
CA ALA A 178 -23.00 -17.59 56.59
C ALA A 178 -22.37 -18.80 57.29
N MET A 179 -21.48 -19.53 56.60
CA MET A 179 -20.72 -20.65 57.18
C MET A 179 -19.85 -20.22 58.37
N LYS A 180 -19.20 -19.04 58.30
CA LYS A 180 -18.41 -18.50 59.42
C LYS A 180 -19.28 -18.10 60.60
N GLU A 181 -20.42 -17.45 60.35
CA GLU A 181 -21.39 -17.06 61.38
C GLU A 181 -22.00 -18.29 62.07
N GLU A 182 -22.30 -19.37 61.32
CA GLU A 182 -22.71 -20.65 61.89
C GLU A 182 -21.60 -21.35 62.68
N ASN A 183 -20.37 -21.37 62.17
CA ASN A 183 -19.24 -22.00 62.87
C ASN A 183 -19.00 -21.31 64.23
N VAL A 184 -18.97 -19.97 64.27
CA VAL A 184 -18.89 -19.19 65.52
C VAL A 184 -20.06 -19.52 66.47
N ARG A 185 -21.29 -19.61 65.96
CA ARG A 185 -22.48 -20.00 66.74
C ARG A 185 -22.35 -21.41 67.34
N LEU A 186 -21.78 -22.37 66.61
CA LEU A 186 -21.57 -23.74 67.09
C LEU A 186 -20.44 -23.79 68.13
N VAL A 187 -19.31 -23.13 67.87
CA VAL A 187 -18.17 -23.02 68.81
C VAL A 187 -18.61 -22.40 70.14
N LEU A 188 -19.44 -21.36 70.12
CA LEU A 188 -20.02 -20.77 71.33
C LEU A 188 -20.90 -21.77 72.10
N LYS A 189 -21.78 -22.52 71.41
CA LYS A 189 -22.59 -23.57 72.05
C LYS A 189 -21.77 -24.69 72.68
N HIS A 190 -20.71 -25.14 72.01
CA HIS A 190 -19.79 -26.14 72.57
C HIS A 190 -19.03 -25.57 73.78
N MET A 191 -18.55 -24.32 73.69
CA MET A 191 -17.89 -23.62 74.79
C MET A 191 -18.79 -23.48 76.02
N ASP A 192 -20.08 -23.19 75.84
CA ASP A 192 -21.03 -23.11 76.95
C ASP A 192 -21.38 -24.48 77.53
N LEU A 193 -21.60 -25.51 76.70
CA LEU A 193 -21.79 -26.88 77.17
C LEU A 193 -20.59 -27.41 77.99
N VAL A 194 -19.36 -27.09 77.57
CA VAL A 194 -18.14 -27.44 78.31
C VAL A 194 -18.06 -26.72 79.67
N LYS A 195 -18.58 -25.49 79.80
CA LYS A 195 -18.68 -24.81 81.10
C LYS A 195 -19.68 -25.48 82.04
N GLU A 196 -20.84 -25.87 81.52
CA GLU A 196 -21.89 -26.56 82.31
C GLU A 196 -21.46 -27.97 82.75
N GLN A 197 -20.65 -28.67 81.94
CA GLN A 197 -20.07 -29.97 82.29
C GLN A 197 -18.85 -29.85 83.22
N ALA A 198 -18.14 -28.71 83.25
CA ALA A 198 -16.96 -28.52 84.09
C ALA A 198 -17.18 -28.74 85.62
N PRO A 199 -18.30 -28.34 86.27
CA PRO A 199 -18.56 -28.70 87.67
C PRO A 199 -18.84 -30.19 87.89
N GLU A 200 -19.54 -30.85 86.97
CA GLU A 200 -19.83 -32.29 87.03
C GLU A 200 -18.55 -33.12 86.88
N VAL A 201 -17.71 -32.79 85.88
CA VAL A 201 -16.38 -33.39 85.71
C VAL A 201 -15.49 -33.16 86.93
N LYS A 202 -15.58 -32.00 87.60
CA LYS A 202 -14.86 -31.73 88.87
C LYS A 202 -15.38 -32.58 90.03
N LEU A 203 -16.68 -32.83 90.12
CA LEU A 203 -17.26 -33.73 91.13
C LEU A 203 -16.77 -35.16 90.92
N TYR A 204 -16.93 -35.74 89.73
CA TYR A 204 -16.44 -37.09 89.45
C TYR A 204 -14.93 -37.22 89.66
N ARG A 205 -14.13 -36.19 89.30
CA ARG A 205 -12.69 -36.17 89.55
C ARG A 205 -12.33 -36.10 91.04
N LYS A 206 -13.19 -35.53 91.89
CA LYS A 206 -13.06 -35.60 93.36
C LYS A 206 -13.50 -36.95 93.90
N GLU A 207 -14.65 -37.46 93.47
CA GLU A 207 -15.18 -38.77 93.92
C GLU A 207 -14.20 -39.90 93.62
N VAL A 208 -13.59 -39.92 92.43
CA VAL A 208 -12.50 -40.86 92.08
C VAL A 208 -11.28 -40.69 93.01
N SER A 209 -10.97 -39.47 93.45
CA SER A 209 -9.87 -39.22 94.39
C SER A 209 -10.21 -39.65 95.82
N ASP A 210 -11.43 -39.39 96.29
CA ASP A 210 -11.90 -39.79 97.62
C ASP A 210 -12.03 -41.33 97.71
N LEU A 211 -12.56 -41.98 96.66
CA LEU A 211 -12.59 -43.44 96.52
C LEU A 211 -11.19 -44.05 96.47
N LYS A 212 -10.25 -43.45 95.73
CA LYS A 212 -8.85 -43.92 95.68
C LYS A 212 -8.20 -43.87 97.07
N ALA A 213 -8.39 -42.78 97.82
CA ALA A 213 -7.92 -42.68 99.19
C ALA A 213 -8.60 -43.69 100.16
N SER A 214 -9.90 -43.94 99.98
CA SER A 214 -10.66 -44.93 100.77
C SER A 214 -10.17 -46.36 100.51
N ILE A 215 -9.84 -46.69 99.25
CA ILE A 215 -9.27 -47.99 98.87
C ILE A 215 -7.90 -48.17 99.53
N GLN A 216 -7.02 -47.15 99.47
CA GLN A 216 -5.69 -47.21 100.10
C GLN A 216 -5.77 -47.42 101.62
N LEU A 217 -6.70 -46.76 102.33
CA LEU A 217 -6.92 -47.01 103.75
C LEU A 217 -7.44 -48.43 104.04
N LEU A 218 -8.32 -48.97 103.18
CA LEU A 218 -8.80 -50.35 103.31
C LEU A 218 -7.68 -51.37 103.03
N GLU A 219 -6.78 -51.08 102.10
CA GLU A 219 -5.58 -51.88 101.83
C GLU A 219 -4.63 -51.88 103.04
N GLU A 220 -4.37 -50.71 103.64
CA GLU A 220 -3.58 -50.58 104.87
C GLU A 220 -4.21 -51.35 106.06
N GLU A 221 -5.53 -51.23 106.27
CA GLU A 221 -6.23 -51.97 107.32
C GLU A 221 -6.21 -53.48 107.09
N ASN A 222 -6.41 -53.94 105.84
CA ASN A 222 -6.32 -55.35 105.49
C ASN A 222 -4.90 -55.91 105.72
N ILE A 223 -3.86 -55.18 105.32
CA ILE A 223 -2.45 -55.54 105.59
C ILE A 223 -2.22 -55.64 107.10
N ALA A 224 -2.73 -54.69 107.89
CA ALA A 224 -2.60 -54.70 109.34
C ALA A 224 -3.40 -55.85 110.02
N LEU A 225 -4.56 -56.23 109.48
CA LEU A 225 -5.35 -57.38 109.96
C LEU A 225 -4.70 -58.72 109.59
N VAL A 226 -4.16 -58.86 108.38
CA VAL A 226 -3.39 -60.04 107.96
C VAL A 226 -2.14 -60.18 108.82
N ALA A 227 -1.41 -59.09 109.08
CA ALA A 227 -0.26 -59.09 109.99
C ALA A 227 -0.65 -59.55 111.41
N LYS A 228 -1.76 -59.06 111.98
CA LYS A 228 -2.28 -59.51 113.28
C LYS A 228 -2.70 -60.99 113.26
N LEU A 229 -3.29 -61.48 112.17
CA LEU A 229 -3.68 -62.88 112.02
C LEU A 229 -2.44 -63.80 111.96
N VAL A 230 -1.41 -63.40 111.23
CA VAL A 230 -0.11 -64.08 111.20
C VAL A 230 0.51 -64.07 112.60
N ASP A 231 0.57 -62.93 113.28
CA ASP A 231 1.10 -62.79 114.63
C ASP A 231 0.41 -63.70 115.65
N ASN A 232 -0.93 -63.69 115.70
CA ASN A 232 -1.72 -64.56 116.58
C ASN A 232 -1.47 -66.05 116.28
N ARG A 233 -1.29 -66.41 115.01
CA ARG A 233 -1.02 -67.80 114.59
C ARG A 233 0.41 -68.22 114.94
N LEU A 234 1.38 -67.31 114.87
CA LEU A 234 2.75 -67.54 115.31
C LEU A 234 2.83 -67.70 116.83
N GLU A 235 2.09 -66.89 117.59
CA GLU A 235 1.96 -67.03 119.05
C GLU A 235 1.35 -68.38 119.44
N TYR A 236 0.21 -68.77 118.82
CA TYR A 236 -0.44 -70.06 119.09
C TYR A 236 0.44 -71.28 118.76
N LEU A 237 1.29 -71.18 117.72
CA LEU A 237 2.23 -72.23 117.34
C LEU A 237 3.57 -72.15 118.10
N GLY A 238 3.79 -71.15 118.96
CA GLY A 238 5.04 -70.93 119.68
C GLY A 238 6.24 -70.57 118.80
N VAL A 239 6.01 -70.04 117.59
CA VAL A 239 7.06 -69.78 116.58
C VAL A 239 7.54 -68.33 116.65
N PRO A 240 8.83 -68.08 116.96
CA PRO A 240 9.40 -66.73 116.91
C PRO A 240 9.29 -66.08 115.52
N ARG A 241 8.86 -64.81 115.47
CA ARG A 241 8.64 -64.05 114.22
C ARG A 241 9.81 -64.10 113.24
N HIS A 242 11.05 -64.12 113.74
CA HIS A 242 12.27 -64.15 112.91
C HIS A 242 12.52 -65.49 112.20
N LEU A 243 11.86 -66.59 112.61
CA LEU A 243 11.87 -67.86 111.89
C LEU A 243 10.75 -67.94 110.84
N ALA A 244 9.66 -67.20 111.04
CA ALA A 244 8.53 -67.16 110.11
C ALA A 244 8.77 -66.21 108.91
N ALA A 245 9.49 -65.11 109.13
CA ALA A 245 9.85 -64.15 108.07
C ALA A 245 10.83 -64.69 107.00
N GLY A 246 11.22 -65.96 107.09
CA GLY A 246 12.09 -66.66 106.12
C GLY A 246 11.38 -67.65 105.21
N LEU A 247 10.04 -67.75 105.25
CA LEU A 247 9.30 -68.64 104.35
C LEU A 247 9.10 -67.99 102.96
N PRO A 248 9.39 -68.67 101.84
CA PRO A 248 9.22 -68.11 100.50
C PRO A 248 7.77 -67.81 100.08
N ASP A 249 7.64 -66.89 99.14
CA ASP A 249 6.42 -66.62 98.36
C ASP A 249 6.05 -67.83 97.46
N GLU A 250 5.30 -68.78 98.00
CA GLU A 250 4.98 -70.03 97.30
C GLU A 250 3.50 -70.46 97.38
N PHE A 251 2.61 -69.61 97.93
CA PHE A 251 1.16 -69.88 98.05
C PHE A 251 0.23 -68.78 97.50
N LEU A 252 0.72 -67.90 96.62
CA LEU A 252 -0.08 -66.97 95.81
C LEU A 252 0.31 -67.05 94.32
N LYS A 253 0.23 -68.26 93.74
CA LYS A 253 0.55 -68.52 92.32
C LYS A 253 -0.56 -69.23 91.53
N ASP A 254 -1.80 -69.22 92.04
CA ASP A 254 -2.98 -69.59 91.26
C ASP A 254 -4.10 -68.55 91.45
N GLU A 255 -4.88 -68.34 90.40
CA GLU A 255 -6.06 -67.46 90.29
C GLU A 255 -5.98 -66.00 90.80
N MET A 256 -4.84 -65.32 90.62
CA MET A 256 -4.85 -63.85 90.36
C MET A 256 -4.20 -63.52 89.03
N LYS A 257 -4.96 -63.67 87.94
CA LYS A 257 -4.76 -62.81 86.78
C LYS A 257 -5.17 -61.41 87.20
N ALA A 258 -4.19 -60.56 87.49
CA ALA A 258 -4.40 -59.13 87.40
C ALA A 258 -4.89 -58.83 85.97
N VAL A 259 -6.17 -58.47 85.84
CA VAL A 259 -6.66 -57.81 84.63
C VAL A 259 -6.08 -56.41 84.68
N GLU A 260 -4.85 -56.30 84.18
CA GLU A 260 -4.16 -55.06 83.93
C GLU A 260 -5.02 -54.28 82.92
N TYR A 261 -5.88 -53.43 83.45
CA TYR A 261 -6.68 -52.51 82.66
C TYR A 261 -5.71 -51.56 81.96
N SER A 262 -5.42 -51.88 80.70
CA SER A 262 -4.50 -51.15 79.84
C SER A 262 -4.79 -49.66 79.92
N GLU A 263 -3.88 -48.91 80.54
CA GLU A 263 -3.91 -47.46 80.65
C GLU A 263 -3.61 -46.85 79.27
N TYR A 264 -4.58 -46.93 78.37
CA TYR A 264 -4.49 -46.33 77.04
C TYR A 264 -4.48 -44.81 77.19
N ALA A 265 -3.31 -44.24 76.91
CA ALA A 265 -3.01 -42.85 77.12
C ALA A 265 -4.00 -41.93 76.39
N ALA A 266 -4.46 -40.90 77.10
CA ALA A 266 -4.96 -39.68 76.49
C ALA A 266 -3.76 -38.78 76.11
N GLU A 267 -2.91 -39.26 75.20
CA GLU A 267 -1.95 -38.38 74.52
C GLU A 267 -2.73 -37.35 73.71
N ALA A 268 -2.36 -36.09 73.86
CA ALA A 268 -3.06 -34.97 73.26
C ALA A 268 -2.32 -34.48 72.00
N ASP A 269 -2.56 -35.13 70.87
CA ASP A 269 -2.33 -34.49 69.58
C ASP A 269 -3.35 -34.90 68.51
N GLY A 270 -3.60 -34.01 67.56
CA GLY A 270 -4.75 -34.05 66.66
C GLY A 270 -4.51 -33.36 65.32
N ASP A 271 -3.39 -33.69 64.67
CA ASP A 271 -3.05 -33.21 63.32
C ASP A 271 -3.65 -34.13 62.23
N GLU A 272 -4.81 -33.76 61.70
CA GLU A 272 -5.45 -34.49 60.58
C GLU A 272 -4.81 -34.12 59.22
N SER A 273 -3.79 -34.87 58.82
CA SER A 273 -3.17 -34.74 57.48
C SER A 273 -3.72 -35.75 56.47
N LEU A 274 -4.38 -35.20 55.45
CA LEU A 274 -5.03 -35.82 54.27
C LEU A 274 -4.30 -37.04 53.66
N ARG A 275 -5.05 -38.10 53.29
CA ARG A 275 -5.32 -38.55 51.89
C ARG A 275 -5.88 -39.98 51.74
N SER A 276 -6.84 -40.14 50.80
CA SER A 276 -7.16 -41.32 49.92
C SER A 276 -7.25 -42.74 50.53
N ALA A 277 -8.21 -43.61 50.18
CA ALA A 277 -8.84 -43.77 48.85
C ALA A 277 -10.22 -44.47 48.88
N THR A 278 -10.79 -44.60 47.66
CA THR A 278 -11.85 -45.50 47.17
C THR A 278 -11.68 -46.99 47.56
N GLU A 279 -12.66 -47.93 47.50
CA GLU A 279 -13.98 -48.03 46.81
C GLU A 279 -14.91 -49.04 47.60
N PRO A 280 -16.05 -49.61 47.11
CA PRO A 280 -17.33 -49.50 47.83
C PRO A 280 -17.88 -50.84 48.37
N CYS A 281 -19.07 -50.80 48.99
CA CYS A 281 -19.93 -52.00 49.04
C CYS A 281 -21.44 -51.67 49.07
N GLN A 282 -22.22 -52.45 48.31
CA GLN A 282 -23.66 -52.27 48.11
C GLN A 282 -24.50 -52.84 49.27
N LYS A 283 -25.72 -52.31 49.46
CA LYS A 283 -26.85 -53.11 50.00
C LYS A 283 -28.23 -52.55 49.64
N THR A 284 -29.04 -53.43 49.06
CA THR A 284 -30.45 -53.21 48.70
C THR A 284 -31.37 -53.28 49.91
N LYS A 285 -32.55 -52.65 49.82
CA LYS A 285 -33.82 -53.15 50.37
C LYS A 285 -35.01 -52.47 49.70
N ALA A 286 -36.18 -53.12 49.73
CA ALA A 286 -37.33 -52.81 48.88
C ALA A 286 -38.54 -52.25 49.67
N PHE A 287 -39.46 -51.62 48.94
CA PHE A 287 -40.75 -51.12 49.45
C PHE A 287 -41.86 -52.18 49.33
N PRO A 288 -42.90 -52.12 50.20
CA PRO A 288 -44.11 -52.95 50.08
C PRO A 288 -45.08 -52.42 49.00
N LYS A 289 -46.12 -53.20 48.69
CA LYS A 289 -47.08 -52.99 47.60
C LYS A 289 -48.53 -53.09 48.10
N THR A 290 -49.44 -52.30 47.53
CA THR A 290 -50.90 -52.39 47.69
C THR A 290 -51.59 -52.43 46.32
N GLN A 291 -52.89 -52.78 46.26
CA GLN A 291 -53.63 -53.08 45.01
C GLN A 291 -55.10 -52.64 45.06
N SER A 292 -55.61 -52.11 43.93
CA SER A 292 -57.03 -52.09 43.50
C SER A 292 -57.11 -51.41 42.11
N THR A 293 -57.26 -52.07 40.96
CA THR A 293 -58.41 -52.80 40.35
C THR A 293 -59.41 -51.91 39.58
N SER A 294 -59.75 -52.32 38.33
CA SER A 294 -60.89 -51.92 37.47
C SER A 294 -61.00 -50.42 37.05
N ASP A 295 -61.46 -50.05 35.83
CA ASP A 295 -61.83 -50.83 34.63
C ASP A 295 -61.67 -49.96 33.34
N SER A 296 -62.03 -50.51 32.17
CA SER A 296 -61.82 -49.97 30.81
C SER A 296 -62.86 -48.93 30.36
N GLU A 297 -62.45 -47.88 29.61
CA GLU A 297 -62.97 -47.50 28.27
C GLU A 297 -62.29 -46.21 27.70
N GLU A 298 -62.39 -45.99 26.38
CA GLU A 298 -61.83 -44.89 25.56
C GLU A 298 -62.95 -44.40 24.58
N PRO A 299 -62.84 -43.29 23.81
CA PRO A 299 -61.79 -42.24 23.74
C PRO A 299 -62.32 -40.77 23.67
N HIS A 300 -61.40 -39.79 23.53
CA HIS A 300 -61.61 -38.34 23.27
C HIS A 300 -62.30 -37.53 24.41
N GLU A 301 -62.16 -36.21 24.55
CA GLU A 301 -61.58 -35.15 23.69
C GLU A 301 -60.98 -33.98 24.53
N SER A 302 -60.22 -33.08 23.89
CA SER A 302 -59.81 -31.72 24.30
C SER A 302 -58.72 -31.44 25.37
N ASP A 303 -57.89 -30.46 25.00
CA ASP A 303 -57.21 -29.39 25.76
C ASP A 303 -55.99 -29.56 26.69
N GLU A 304 -54.93 -28.82 26.29
CA GLU A 304 -53.96 -28.00 27.06
C GLU A 304 -52.69 -28.59 27.73
N GLU A 305 -51.72 -27.66 27.85
CA GLU A 305 -50.42 -27.67 28.54
C GLU A 305 -49.25 -28.58 28.06
N ILE A 306 -48.04 -28.18 28.45
CA ILE A 306 -46.75 -28.53 27.83
C ILE A 306 -45.92 -29.44 28.78
N PRO A 307 -45.36 -30.58 28.31
CA PRO A 307 -44.42 -31.36 29.10
C PRO A 307 -43.02 -30.74 29.13
N GLU A 308 -42.53 -30.37 30.32
CA GLU A 308 -41.12 -30.02 30.52
C GLU A 308 -40.21 -31.25 30.29
N GLN A 309 -39.39 -31.23 29.24
CA GLN A 309 -38.39 -32.28 29.01
C GLN A 309 -37.09 -31.99 29.76
N SER A 310 -36.95 -32.58 30.95
CA SER A 310 -35.67 -32.64 31.66
C SER A 310 -34.74 -33.65 30.98
N LEU A 311 -33.61 -33.17 30.44
CA LEU A 311 -32.58 -34.00 29.82
C LEU A 311 -31.21 -33.69 30.41
N THR A 312 -30.67 -34.64 31.17
CA THR A 312 -29.25 -34.69 31.57
C THR A 312 -28.55 -35.90 30.93
N PRO A 313 -27.91 -35.73 29.77
CA PRO A 313 -27.04 -36.75 29.20
C PRO A 313 -25.58 -36.54 29.66
N THR A 314 -25.16 -37.43 30.54
CA THR A 314 -23.79 -37.80 30.94
C THR A 314 -22.64 -37.30 30.06
N LEU A 315 -21.70 -36.55 30.66
CA LEU A 315 -20.35 -36.33 30.14
C LEU A 315 -19.60 -37.69 30.03
N GLY A 316 -19.27 -38.14 28.82
CA GLY A 316 -18.58 -39.42 28.66
C GLY A 316 -17.94 -39.77 27.30
N SER A 317 -18.04 -38.92 26.27
CA SER A 317 -17.77 -39.35 24.88
C SER A 317 -16.95 -38.38 24.02
N LEU A 318 -16.02 -37.60 24.59
CA LEU A 318 -15.27 -36.57 23.83
C LEU A 318 -13.81 -36.36 24.27
N SER A 319 -13.17 -37.40 24.80
CA SER A 319 -11.77 -37.37 25.26
C SER A 319 -10.88 -38.38 24.50
N TYR A 320 -10.81 -38.23 23.17
CA TYR A 320 -9.78 -38.82 22.32
C TYR A 320 -9.59 -37.93 21.08
N GLY A 321 -8.55 -37.09 21.10
CA GLY A 321 -8.14 -36.17 20.05
C GLY A 321 -6.73 -35.66 20.38
N ASP A 322 -5.82 -35.64 19.41
CA ASP A 322 -4.37 -35.62 19.66
C ASP A 322 -3.90 -34.31 20.34
N GLU A 323 -3.03 -34.43 21.36
CA GLU A 323 -2.42 -33.26 22.03
C GLU A 323 -1.36 -32.58 21.14
N LYS A 324 -0.91 -33.24 20.06
CA LYS A 324 0.16 -32.74 19.18
C LYS A 324 -0.23 -31.52 18.33
N ASP A 325 -1.48 -31.47 17.84
CA ASP A 325 -1.94 -30.42 16.92
C ASP A 325 -1.93 -29.02 17.56
N LEU A 326 -1.94 -28.94 18.90
CA LEU A 326 -1.85 -27.68 19.65
C LEU A 326 -0.41 -27.15 19.80
N GLN A 327 0.60 -28.00 19.57
CA GLN A 327 2.01 -27.61 19.67
C GLN A 327 2.48 -26.86 18.41
N GLU A 328 2.10 -27.34 17.23
CA GLU A 328 2.50 -26.76 15.93
C GLU A 328 1.94 -25.34 15.72
N HIS A 329 0.79 -25.02 16.32
CA HIS A 329 0.18 -23.69 16.28
C HIS A 329 0.85 -22.62 17.17
N LEU A 330 1.86 -22.95 17.98
CA LEU A 330 2.62 -21.98 18.79
C LEU A 330 3.99 -21.60 18.21
N GLU A 331 4.54 -22.37 17.27
CA GLU A 331 5.89 -22.13 16.70
C GLU A 331 5.86 -21.13 15.53
N LEU A 332 5.44 -19.89 15.82
CA LEU A 332 5.53 -18.78 14.87
C LEU A 332 6.98 -18.53 14.43
N SER A 333 7.18 -18.38 13.11
CA SER A 333 8.49 -18.18 12.52
C SER A 333 9.17 -16.89 13.03
N PRO A 334 10.52 -16.84 13.11
CA PRO A 334 11.27 -15.61 13.42
C PRO A 334 10.99 -14.43 12.47
N LEU A 335 10.38 -14.67 11.31
CA LEU A 335 9.92 -13.63 10.40
C LEU A 335 8.52 -13.08 10.75
N GLU A 336 7.60 -13.94 11.21
CA GLU A 336 6.22 -13.58 11.54
C GLU A 336 6.13 -12.81 12.86
N THR A 337 6.87 -13.27 13.87
CA THR A 337 7.08 -12.53 15.13
C THR A 337 7.66 -11.14 14.88
N LYS A 338 8.51 -10.98 13.86
CA LYS A 338 9.12 -9.70 13.47
C LYS A 338 8.14 -8.77 12.74
N LEU A 339 7.13 -9.32 12.06
CA LEU A 339 6.02 -8.56 11.46
C LEU A 339 4.99 -8.13 12.52
N MET A 340 4.79 -8.91 13.58
CA MET A 340 3.97 -8.53 14.73
C MET A 340 4.57 -7.39 15.57
N CYS A 341 5.88 -7.16 15.50
CA CYS A 341 6.60 -6.15 16.29
C CYS A 341 7.13 -4.95 15.47
N VAL A 342 6.34 -4.43 14.53
CA VAL A 342 6.68 -3.20 13.79
C VAL A 342 6.49 -1.95 14.68
N ILE A 343 7.55 -1.53 15.36
CA ILE A 343 7.59 -0.24 16.08
C ILE A 343 7.72 0.90 15.05
N GLY A 344 6.59 1.49 14.67
CA GLY A 344 6.53 2.60 13.73
C GLY A 344 7.24 3.87 14.26
N LYS A 345 8.37 4.23 13.64
CA LYS A 345 9.10 5.47 13.96
C LYS A 345 8.52 6.62 13.14
N ALA A 346 7.79 7.54 13.79
CA ALA A 346 7.25 8.71 13.10
C ALA A 346 8.38 9.61 12.57
N MET A 347 8.35 9.92 11.26
CA MET A 347 9.26 10.87 10.64
C MET A 347 8.55 12.20 10.36
N PRO A 348 9.18 13.36 10.63
CA PRO A 348 8.64 14.64 10.21
C PRO A 348 8.70 14.75 8.67
N ILE A 349 7.56 15.07 8.05
CA ILE A 349 7.41 15.19 6.59
C ILE A 349 8.17 16.41 6.02
N HIS A 350 8.66 17.29 6.90
CA HIS A 350 9.52 18.42 6.54
C HIS A 350 10.71 18.50 7.49
N LYS A 351 11.93 18.56 6.95
CA LYS A 351 13.09 19.02 7.72
C LYS A 351 12.97 20.53 7.86
N GLN A 352 12.62 21.04 9.04
CA GLN A 352 12.87 22.44 9.35
C GLN A 352 14.39 22.69 9.24
N ALA A 353 14.77 23.77 8.55
CA ALA A 353 16.16 24.16 8.46
C ALA A 353 16.67 24.59 9.85
N GLU A 354 17.95 24.32 10.10
CA GLU A 354 18.65 24.67 11.34
C GLU A 354 18.58 26.19 11.58
N GLU A 355 17.93 26.60 12.68
CA GLU A 355 17.61 28.01 12.95
C GLU A 355 18.85 28.79 13.44
N MET A 356 19.71 29.11 12.49
CA MET A 356 20.91 29.93 12.70
C MET A 356 20.54 31.38 13.08
N PRO A 357 21.35 32.04 13.94
CA PRO A 357 20.89 33.16 14.73
C PRO A 357 20.64 34.44 13.92
N SER A 358 19.53 35.10 14.27
CA SER A 358 19.09 36.40 13.76
C SER A 358 20.22 37.44 13.65
N ARG A 359 20.40 37.99 12.45
CA ARG A 359 21.01 39.30 12.26
C ARG A 359 20.23 40.10 11.24
N ARG A 360 20.03 41.38 11.55
CA ARG A 360 19.30 42.36 10.76
C ARG A 360 20.26 43.25 9.98
N ASP A 361 19.72 43.86 8.93
CA ASP A 361 20.17 45.09 8.28
C ASP A 361 21.56 45.11 7.62
N THR A 362 21.59 44.89 6.31
CA THR A 362 22.45 45.63 5.36
C THR A 362 21.80 45.67 3.97
N GLU A 363 22.20 46.62 3.13
CA GLU A 363 21.48 47.02 1.91
C GLU A 363 21.99 46.35 0.61
N ASP A 364 21.11 46.38 -0.40
CA ASP A 364 21.37 46.21 -1.85
C ASP A 364 21.86 44.82 -2.35
N GLY A 365 21.57 44.49 -3.60
CA GLY A 365 21.94 43.20 -4.22
C GLY A 365 20.90 42.53 -5.12
N MET A 366 20.52 43.21 -6.21
CA MET A 366 20.08 42.66 -7.51
C MET A 366 19.60 41.18 -7.60
N GLY A 367 18.30 40.94 -7.80
CA GLY A 367 17.75 39.59 -8.01
C GLY A 367 16.42 39.56 -8.78
N HIS A 368 16.45 39.14 -10.05
CA HIS A 368 15.32 39.22 -11.00
C HIS A 368 14.02 38.55 -10.51
N LYS A 369 12.93 39.32 -10.48
CA LYS A 369 11.55 38.80 -10.54
C LYS A 369 11.08 38.86 -12.00
N SER A 370 10.83 37.71 -12.62
CA SER A 370 10.29 37.64 -13.98
C SER A 370 8.79 37.92 -13.98
N ASP A 371 8.40 39.06 -14.53
CA ASP A 371 7.03 39.59 -14.47
C ASP A 371 6.08 38.77 -15.37
N ARG A 372 5.21 37.94 -14.77
CA ARG A 372 4.28 37.06 -15.50
C ARG A 372 3.00 37.79 -15.92
N HIS A 373 3.14 38.87 -16.67
CA HIS A 373 2.04 39.77 -17.02
C HIS A 373 1.92 39.93 -18.55
N ILE A 374 0.93 39.26 -19.15
CA ILE A 374 0.68 39.30 -20.60
C ILE A 374 0.23 40.71 -20.98
N THR A 375 1.12 41.45 -21.64
CA THR A 375 0.90 42.85 -22.02
C THR A 375 0.15 42.93 -23.35
N ALA A 376 -0.75 43.90 -23.51
CA ALA A 376 -1.59 44.07 -24.71
C ALA A 376 -0.80 44.18 -26.05
N ARG A 377 0.49 44.55 -25.99
CA ARG A 377 1.41 44.54 -27.14
C ARG A 377 1.70 43.12 -27.67
N MET A 378 1.72 42.11 -26.80
CA MET A 378 1.86 40.70 -27.18
C MET A 378 0.60 40.22 -27.90
N ILE A 379 -0.59 40.56 -27.36
CA ILE A 379 -1.88 40.22 -27.97
C ILE A 379 -1.99 40.81 -29.38
N ARG A 380 -1.60 42.08 -29.55
CA ARG A 380 -1.60 42.74 -30.88
C ARG A 380 -0.61 42.15 -31.87
N ALA A 381 0.46 41.49 -31.42
CA ALA A 381 1.39 40.79 -32.32
C ALA A 381 0.74 39.54 -32.97
N LEU A 382 -0.15 38.86 -32.24
CA LEU A 382 -0.89 37.68 -32.73
C LEU A 382 -2.05 38.04 -33.69
N SER A 383 -2.43 39.31 -33.80
CA SER A 383 -3.56 39.76 -34.63
C SER A 383 -3.16 40.29 -36.01
N ASN A 384 -1.89 40.17 -36.41
CA ASN A 384 -1.32 40.84 -37.58
C ASN A 384 -0.88 39.89 -38.71
N GLU A 385 -1.31 38.62 -38.70
CA GLU A 385 -1.24 37.79 -39.93
C GLU A 385 -2.27 38.28 -40.94
N LYS A 386 -1.79 38.68 -42.13
CA LYS A 386 -2.66 39.04 -43.26
C LYS A 386 -3.16 37.77 -43.95
N PRO A 387 -4.41 37.72 -44.42
CA PRO A 387 -4.90 36.60 -45.23
C PRO A 387 -4.09 36.50 -46.53
N ALA A 388 -3.51 35.33 -46.80
CA ALA A 388 -2.93 35.01 -48.09
C ALA A 388 -4.03 34.93 -49.17
N GLN A 389 -3.68 35.31 -50.39
CA GLN A 389 -4.64 35.39 -51.50
C GLN A 389 -4.95 33.99 -52.05
N VAL A 390 -6.20 33.56 -51.98
CA VAL A 390 -6.68 32.34 -52.66
C VAL A 390 -7.02 32.70 -54.10
N SER A 391 -6.04 32.60 -55.00
CA SER A 391 -6.24 32.71 -56.44
C SER A 391 -7.02 31.51 -56.95
N GLN A 392 -8.28 31.70 -57.35
CA GLN A 392 -9.06 30.66 -58.02
C GLN A 392 -8.52 30.44 -59.44
N LEU A 393 -7.96 29.25 -59.69
CA LEU A 393 -7.55 28.82 -61.03
C LEU A 393 -8.75 28.27 -61.80
N SER A 394 -9.12 28.96 -62.88
CA SER A 394 -10.19 28.55 -63.79
C SER A 394 -9.79 27.31 -64.61
N ILE A 395 -10.31 26.13 -64.26
CA ILE A 395 -10.20 24.95 -65.12
C ILE A 395 -11.36 24.94 -66.10
N SER A 396 -11.07 25.35 -67.34
CA SER A 396 -11.96 25.20 -68.49
C SER A 396 -11.40 24.15 -69.44
N MET A 397 -11.81 22.89 -69.27
CA MET A 397 -11.90 21.83 -70.28
C MET A 397 -12.83 20.74 -69.70
N GLY A 398 -13.66 20.04 -70.48
CA GLY A 398 -13.85 20.14 -71.92
C GLY A 398 -14.28 18.80 -72.52
N HIS A 399 -15.53 18.40 -72.29
CA HIS A 399 -16.23 17.33 -73.02
C HIS A 399 -17.74 17.49 -72.91
#